data_AF-S8EWY4-F1
#
_entry.id   AF-S8EWY4-F1
#
_cell.length_a   1.000
_cell.length_b   1.000
_cell.length_c   1.000
_cell.angle_alpha   90.00
_cell.angle_beta   90.00
_cell.angle_gamma   90.00
#
_symmetry.space_group_name_H-M   'P 1'
#
loop_
_entity.id
_entity.type
_entity.pdbx_description
1 polymer ?
#
loop_
_entity_poly.entity_id
_entity_poly.type
_entity_poly.pdbx_seq_one_letter_code
_entity_poly.pdbx_strand_id
1 'polypeptide(L)'
;VADYPEQCLVTCSKYGTCPKCQCPADMLSEDEPAALRTSELTEDIISRAWDSGGGRAAAVEAECMMLDVSGGVKKPFWVGLPYADIHLSITPDVLHQLYQGVFKHLVSW
;
A
#
# COMPACT_ATOMS: atom_id res chain seq x y z
N VAL A 1 14.57 1.14 6.23
CA VAL A 1 13.74 2.33 5.91
C VAL A 1 13.60 2.33 4.40
N ALA A 2 12.37 2.29 3.91
CA ALA A 2 12.05 2.31 2.48
C ALA A 2 11.29 3.60 2.19
N ASP A 3 11.48 4.19 1.01
CA ASP A 3 10.72 5.38 0.63
C ASP A 3 9.25 5.05 0.34
N TYR A 4 8.39 6.07 0.19
CA TYR A 4 6.96 5.84 -0.05
C TYR A 4 6.64 4.90 -1.24
N PRO A 5 7.23 5.07 -2.45
CA PRO A 5 7.07 4.11 -3.54
C PRO A 5 7.46 2.67 -3.17
N GLU A 6 8.59 2.48 -2.50
CA GLU A 6 9.05 1.17 -2.05
C GLU A 6 8.15 0.58 -0.97
N GLN A 7 7.62 1.40 -0.06
CA GLN A 7 6.63 0.98 0.93
C GLN A 7 5.38 0.44 0.23
N CYS A 8 4.82 1.19 -0.72
CA CYS A 8 3.66 0.75 -1.50
C CYS A 8 3.92 -0.57 -2.23
N LEU A 9 5.10 -0.74 -2.81
CA LEU A 9 5.50 -1.98 -3.47
C LEU A 9 5.52 -3.17 -2.50
N VAL A 10 6.16 -3.01 -1.35
CA VAL A 10 6.33 -4.06 -0.33
C VAL A 10 5.01 -4.47 0.32
N THR A 11 4.12 -3.50 0.58
CA THR A 11 2.80 -3.74 1.17
C THR A 11 1.71 -4.05 0.14
N CYS A 12 2.05 -4.12 -1.14
CA CYS A 12 1.08 -4.25 -2.25
C CYS A 12 -0.03 -3.21 -2.17
N SER A 13 0.29 -2.00 -1.74
CA SER A 13 -0.65 -0.90 -1.63
C SER A 13 -0.68 -0.10 -2.93
N LYS A 14 -1.86 0.29 -3.38
CA LYS A 14 -1.99 1.19 -4.53
C LYS A 14 -1.27 2.51 -4.24
N TYR A 15 -0.46 2.94 -5.20
CA TYR A 15 0.25 4.21 -5.11
C TYR A 15 -0.73 5.38 -4.91
N GLY A 16 -0.38 6.31 -4.02
CA GLY A 16 -1.26 7.42 -3.63
C GLY A 16 -2.24 7.08 -2.50
N THR A 17 -2.16 5.89 -1.90
CA THR A 17 -2.94 5.50 -0.71
C THR A 17 -2.05 5.21 0.49
N CYS A 18 -2.62 5.10 1.69
CA CYS A 18 -1.86 4.81 2.89
C CYS A 18 -1.40 3.33 2.94
N PRO A 19 -0.11 3.00 3.07
CA PRO A 19 0.33 1.61 3.16
C PRO A 19 -0.07 0.92 4.46
N LYS A 20 -0.57 1.67 5.46
CA LYS A 20 -0.92 1.15 6.79
C LYS A 20 -2.42 1.03 7.04
N CYS A 21 -3.24 1.84 6.38
CA CYS A 21 -4.69 1.87 6.60
C CYS A 21 -5.45 1.93 5.28
N GLN A 22 -6.75 1.68 5.35
CA GLN A 22 -7.66 1.62 4.22
C GLN A 22 -8.21 3.02 3.87
N CYS A 23 -7.42 4.08 4.11
CA CYS A 23 -7.79 5.45 3.73
C CYS A 23 -7.63 5.61 2.21
N PRO A 24 -8.72 5.93 1.48
CA PRO A 24 -8.67 6.22 0.06
C PRO A 24 -7.83 7.47 -0.25
N ALA A 25 -7.31 7.57 -1.47
CA ALA A 25 -6.42 8.66 -1.88
C ALA A 25 -7.04 10.06 -1.73
N ASP A 26 -8.33 10.20 -1.97
CA ASP A 26 -9.09 11.45 -1.87
C ASP A 26 -9.42 11.86 -0.42
N MET A 27 -9.30 10.93 0.53
CA MET A 27 -9.62 11.14 1.95
C MET A 27 -8.36 11.31 2.82
N LEU A 28 -7.15 11.31 2.25
CA LEU A 28 -5.89 11.43 2.99
C LEU A 28 -5.74 12.73 3.79
N SER A 29 -6.54 13.75 3.47
CA SER A 29 -6.52 15.06 4.13
C SER A 29 -7.52 15.15 5.29
N GLU A 30 -8.38 14.15 5.45
CA GLU A 30 -9.42 14.12 6.47
C GLU A 30 -8.84 13.63 7.81
N ASP A 31 -9.33 14.17 8.91
CA ASP A 31 -8.88 13.82 10.27
C ASP A 31 -9.55 12.54 10.82
N GLU A 32 -10.31 11.84 9.97
CA GLU A 32 -11.03 10.63 10.36
C GLU A 32 -10.13 9.39 10.26
N PRO A 33 -9.98 8.61 11.34
CA PRO A 33 -9.15 7.41 11.32
C PRO A 33 -9.76 6.32 10.43
N ALA A 34 -8.99 5.84 9.46
CA ALA A 34 -9.36 4.68 8.66
C ALA A 34 -8.94 3.35 9.33
N ALA A 35 -9.67 2.28 9.02
CA ALA A 35 -9.32 0.93 9.48
C ALA A 35 -7.92 0.51 9.00
N LEU A 36 -7.17 -0.20 9.84
CA LEU A 36 -5.85 -0.70 9.47
C LEU A 36 -5.94 -1.74 8.34
N ARG A 37 -4.90 -1.80 7.51
CA ARG A 37 -4.67 -2.92 6.59
C ARG A 37 -4.05 -4.07 7.38
N THR A 38 -4.35 -5.30 6.95
CA THR A 38 -3.68 -6.50 7.45
C THR A 38 -3.16 -7.33 6.29
N SER A 39 -2.16 -8.16 6.54
CA SER A 39 -1.64 -9.11 5.55
C SER A 39 -2.75 -9.98 4.96
N GLU A 40 -3.67 -10.45 5.81
CA GLU A 40 -4.74 -11.36 5.42
C GLU A 40 -5.72 -10.68 4.47
N LEU A 41 -6.09 -9.43 4.75
CA LEU A 41 -6.98 -8.66 3.88
C LEU A 41 -6.34 -8.44 2.51
N THR A 42 -5.08 -8.02 2.47
CA THR A 42 -4.37 -7.76 1.21
C THR A 42 -4.18 -9.05 0.40
N GLU A 43 -3.85 -10.16 1.06
CA GLU A 43 -3.72 -11.48 0.42
C GLU A 43 -5.06 -11.94 -0.17
N ASP A 44 -6.15 -11.82 0.58
CA ASP A 44 -7.48 -12.23 0.16
C ASP A 44 -7.98 -11.42 -1.06
N ILE A 45 -7.74 -10.11 -1.08
CA ILE A 45 -8.05 -9.26 -2.25
C ILE A 45 -7.29 -9.74 -3.50
N ILE A 46 -5.99 -9.98 -3.37
CA ILE A 46 -5.15 -10.45 -4.47
C ILE A 46 -5.62 -11.83 -4.95
N SER A 47 -5.84 -12.78 -4.02
CA SER A 47 -6.26 -14.14 -4.37
C SER A 47 -7.58 -14.15 -5.14
N ARG A 48 -8.58 -13.41 -4.65
CA ARG A 48 -9.89 -13.32 -5.33
C ARG A 48 -9.76 -12.72 -6.72
N ALA A 49 -8.98 -11.65 -6.88
CA ALA A 49 -8.76 -11.01 -8.17
C ALA A 49 -8.08 -11.95 -9.18
N TRP A 50 -7.17 -12.81 -8.72
CA TRP A 50 -6.54 -13.84 -9.57
C TRP A 50 -7.51 -14.96 -9.97
N ASP A 51 -8.43 -15.33 -9.08
CA ASP A 51 -9.47 -16.33 -9.33
C ASP A 51 -10.54 -15.82 -10.30
N SER A 52 -11.02 -14.58 -10.12
CA SER A 52 -12.03 -13.92 -10.96
C SER A 52 -11.47 -13.43 -12.30
N GLY A 53 -10.26 -12.87 -12.30
CA GLY A 53 -9.60 -12.27 -13.46
C GLY A 53 -9.10 -13.26 -14.50
N GLY A 54 -9.30 -14.56 -14.28
CA GLY A 54 -8.91 -15.63 -15.21
C GLY A 54 -7.41 -15.64 -15.53
N GLY A 55 -6.57 -15.21 -14.58
CA GLY A 55 -5.12 -15.11 -14.74
C GLY A 55 -4.63 -13.98 -15.66
N ARG A 56 -5.50 -13.08 -16.13
CA ARG A 56 -5.11 -11.93 -16.96
C ARG A 56 -4.61 -10.80 -16.05
N ALA A 57 -3.31 -10.55 -16.04
CA ALA A 57 -2.68 -9.56 -15.17
C ALA A 57 -3.36 -8.17 -15.18
N ALA A 58 -3.78 -7.68 -16.35
CA ALA A 58 -4.47 -6.39 -16.44
C ALA A 58 -5.85 -6.37 -15.76
N ALA A 59 -6.59 -7.49 -15.81
CA ALA A 59 -7.88 -7.61 -15.14
C ALA A 59 -7.71 -7.71 -13.62
N VAL A 60 -6.72 -8.49 -13.17
CA VAL A 60 -6.33 -8.59 -11.76
C VAL A 60 -5.93 -7.23 -11.21
N GLU A 61 -5.05 -6.50 -11.91
CA GLU A 61 -4.59 -5.18 -11.47
C GLU A 61 -5.77 -4.22 -11.33
N ALA A 62 -6.66 -4.18 -12.32
CA ALA A 62 -7.85 -3.33 -12.27
C ALA A 62 -8.75 -3.67 -11.07
N GLU A 63 -8.98 -4.94 -10.78
CA GLU A 63 -9.80 -5.37 -9.65
C GLU A 63 -9.17 -5.03 -8.31
N CYS A 64 -7.87 -5.33 -8.13
CA CYS A 64 -7.15 -4.95 -6.92
C CYS A 64 -7.15 -3.43 -6.70
N MET A 65 -6.95 -2.63 -7.77
CA MET A 65 -6.90 -1.16 -7.69
C MET A 65 -8.23 -0.53 -7.26
N MET A 66 -9.37 -1.22 -7.43
CA MET A 66 -10.67 -0.76 -6.90
C MET A 66 -10.74 -0.85 -5.38
N LEU A 67 -9.92 -1.69 -4.77
CA LEU A 67 -9.81 -1.89 -3.32
C LEU A 67 -8.49 -1.34 -2.76
N ASP A 68 -7.86 -0.43 -3.51
CA ASP A 68 -6.60 0.24 -3.16
C ASP A 68 -5.41 -0.71 -2.88
N VAL A 69 -5.44 -1.89 -3.50
CA VAL A 69 -4.35 -2.88 -3.50
C VAL A 69 -3.72 -2.92 -4.90
N SER A 70 -2.42 -3.16 -4.98
CA SER A 70 -1.75 -3.44 -6.26
C SER A 70 -1.81 -4.94 -6.55
N GLY A 71 -2.30 -5.30 -7.73
CA GLY A 71 -2.43 -6.69 -8.21
C GLY A 71 -1.19 -7.22 -8.94
N GLY A 72 -0.13 -6.42 -9.03
CA GLY A 72 1.08 -6.72 -9.80
C GLY A 72 1.87 -7.92 -9.28
N VAL A 73 1.60 -8.34 -8.03
CA VAL A 73 2.22 -9.50 -7.40
C VAL A 73 1.14 -10.52 -7.06
N LYS A 74 1.23 -11.72 -7.65
CA LYS A 74 0.28 -12.82 -7.38
C LYS A 74 0.35 -13.37 -5.97
N LYS A 75 1.56 -13.49 -5.43
CA LYS A 75 1.81 -14.01 -4.09
C LYS A 75 2.87 -13.13 -3.42
N PRO A 76 2.46 -12.16 -2.59
CA PRO A 76 3.40 -11.36 -1.82
C PRO A 76 4.33 -12.23 -0.98
N PHE A 77 5.57 -11.79 -0.75
CA PHE A 77 6.59 -12.60 -0.07
C PHE A 77 6.25 -12.91 1.39
N TRP A 78 5.40 -12.08 2.01
CA TRP A 78 4.96 -12.22 3.39
C TRP A 78 3.79 -13.20 3.56
N VAL A 79 3.21 -13.71 2.48
CA VAL A 79 2.17 -14.75 2.55
C VAL A 79 2.72 -16.01 3.22
N GLY A 80 2.04 -16.48 4.26
CA GLY A 80 2.44 -17.64 5.05
C GLY A 80 3.39 -17.31 6.22
N LEU A 81 3.59 -16.03 6.55
CA LEU A 81 4.29 -15.59 7.77
C LEU A 81 3.28 -15.21 8.86
N PRO A 82 2.79 -16.17 9.69
CA PRO A 82 1.64 -15.96 10.58
C PRO A 82 1.89 -14.96 11.72
N TYR A 83 3.13 -14.56 11.95
CA TYR A 83 3.53 -13.65 13.02
C TYR A 83 4.11 -12.34 12.50
N ALA A 84 4.03 -12.08 11.19
CA ALA A 84 4.59 -10.90 10.56
C ALA A 84 3.55 -10.22 9.66
N ASP A 85 2.90 -9.18 10.20
CA ASP A 85 2.07 -8.29 9.39
C ASP A 85 2.96 -7.21 8.76
N ILE A 86 2.98 -7.19 7.43
CA ILE A 86 3.81 -6.25 6.67
C ILE A 86 3.37 -4.79 6.90
N HIS A 87 2.07 -4.54 7.06
CA HIS A 87 1.52 -3.20 7.22
C HIS A 87 1.86 -2.60 8.59
N LEU A 88 2.01 -3.44 9.61
CA LEU A 88 2.52 -3.04 10.93
C LEU A 88 4.03 -2.77 10.92
N SER A 89 4.76 -3.43 10.02
CA SER A 89 6.21 -3.30 9.89
C SER A 89 6.65 -2.01 9.16
N ILE A 90 5.71 -1.29 8.55
CA ILE A 90 5.99 0.00 7.90
C ILE A 90 6.06 1.12 8.93
N THR A 91 7.24 1.74 9.03
CA THR A 91 7.42 3.01 9.74
C THR A 91 6.90 4.16 8.90
N PRO A 92 6.12 5.11 9.45
CA PRO A 92 5.68 6.29 8.72
C PRO A 92 6.86 7.03 8.10
N ASP A 93 6.79 7.35 6.80
CA ASP A 93 7.85 8.04 6.06
C ASP A 93 7.89 9.56 6.30
N VAL A 94 7.30 10.02 7.41
CA VAL A 94 7.03 11.44 7.66
C VAL A 94 8.32 12.26 7.70
N LEU A 95 9.39 11.73 8.31
CA LEU A 95 10.67 12.45 8.38
C LEU A 95 11.30 12.62 6.99
N HIS A 96 11.28 11.58 6.17
CA HIS A 96 11.83 11.63 4.81
C HIS A 96 11.01 12.57 3.93
N GLN A 97 9.68 12.50 4.01
CA GLN A 97 8.79 13.40 3.29
C GLN A 97 8.98 14.86 3.69
N LEU A 98 9.11 15.16 4.99
CA LEU A 98 9.39 16.53 5.46
C LEU A 98 10.76 17.01 4.97
N TYR A 99 11.78 16.15 4.98
CA TYR A 99 13.11 16.52 4.50
C TYR A 99 13.12 16.81 3.00
N GLN A 100 12.53 15.94 2.17
CA GLN A 100 12.52 16.13 0.71
C GLN A 100 11.51 17.17 0.24
N GLY A 101 10.36 17.28 0.90
CA GLY A 101 9.27 18.16 0.47
C GLY A 101 9.31 19.54 1.10
N VAL A 102 9.81 19.71 2.32
CA VAL A 102 9.79 21.02 2.99
C VAL A 102 11.21 21.59 3.07
N PHE A 103 12.15 20.84 3.64
CA PHE A 103 13.51 21.35 3.84
C PHE A 103 14.25 21.65 2.53
N LYS A 104 14.13 20.81 1.50
CA LYS A 104 14.74 21.12 0.18
C LYS A 104 14.23 22.44 -0.38
N HIS A 105 12.93 22.74 -0.25
CA HIS A 105 12.36 24.00 -0.74
C HIS A 105 12.75 25.21 0.12
N LEU A 106 12.92 25.02 1.44
CA LEU A 106 13.38 26.08 2.35
C LEU A 106 14.86 26.42 2.18
N VAL A 107 15.71 25.45 1.81
CA VAL A 107 17.16 25.65 1.65
C VAL A 107 17.54 26.09 0.23
N SER A 108 16.70 25.82 -0.77
CA SER A 108 16.93 26.28 -2.15
C SER A 108 16.51 27.74 -2.41
N TRP A 109 16.08 28.46 -1.37
CA TRP A 109 15.67 29.86 -1.41
C TRP A 109 16.77 30.78 -0.88
#